data_AF-A2G6F9-F1
#
_entry.id   AF-A2G6F9-F1
#
_cell.length_a   1.000
_cell.length_b   1.000
_cell.length_c   1.000
_cell.angle_alpha   90.00
_cell.angle_beta   90.00
_cell.angle_gamma   90.00
#
_symmetry.space_group_name_H-M   'P 1'
#
loop_
_entity.id
_entity.type
_entity.pdbx_description
1 polymer ?
#
loop_
_entity_poly.entity_id
_entity_poly.type
_entity_poly.pdbx_seq_one_letter_code
_entity_poly.pdbx_strand_id
1 'polypeptide(L)'
;MSFDDLVTHLDSHKDVIEQKIERLKSADPGSRNSLISEINQDLDNFRNEIKQLSNRLKTAPQSDKQFYSEDLSNFQNAENKFSQEIKKQTIIADADKNRMQHEQSNTQLSAQACDNLDEAIRLGNKTNDTMAQTSATLADDRQRLQHIDSNVDKIDQEAEKGNNTALDMLKRQCFNGCIMWTIVVLLGIIFIISIIIQAVRRKNKNK
;
A
#
# COMPACT_ATOMS: atom_id res chain seq x y z
N MET A 1 -8.81 -37.73 64.25
CA MET A 1 -8.01 -36.50 64.10
C MET A 1 -8.29 -35.63 65.31
N SER A 2 -7.31 -35.54 66.19
CA SER A 2 -7.32 -34.71 67.40
C SER A 2 -7.34 -33.20 67.04
N PHE A 3 -7.46 -32.31 68.02
CA PHE A 3 -7.28 -30.87 67.79
C PHE A 3 -5.84 -30.56 67.37
N ASP A 4 -4.85 -31.15 68.04
CA ASP A 4 -3.43 -31.00 67.72
C ASP A 4 -3.11 -31.45 66.28
N ASP A 5 -3.69 -32.56 65.83
CA ASP A 5 -3.51 -33.05 64.46
C ASP A 5 -4.03 -32.01 63.44
N LEU A 6 -5.16 -31.39 63.72
CA LEU A 6 -5.80 -30.41 62.83
C LEU A 6 -5.04 -29.09 62.80
N VAL A 7 -4.55 -28.62 63.95
CA VAL A 7 -3.72 -27.41 64.04
C VAL A 7 -2.39 -27.61 63.34
N THR A 8 -1.73 -28.76 63.55
CA THR A 8 -0.48 -29.11 62.86
C THR A 8 -0.68 -29.21 61.35
N HIS A 9 -1.79 -29.81 60.91
CA HIS A 9 -2.14 -29.86 59.49
C HIS A 9 -2.37 -28.47 58.91
N LEU A 10 -3.14 -27.62 59.60
CA LEU A 10 -3.39 -26.23 59.18
C LEU A 10 -2.09 -25.43 59.05
N ASP A 11 -1.15 -25.59 59.99
CA ASP A 11 0.11 -24.84 59.92
C ASP A 11 1.00 -25.33 58.76
N SER A 12 1.07 -26.64 58.54
CA SER A 12 1.74 -27.19 57.35
C SER A 12 1.09 -26.73 56.04
N HIS A 13 -0.25 -26.66 56.00
CA HIS A 13 -0.98 -26.23 54.82
C HIS A 13 -0.80 -24.74 54.55
N LYS A 14 -0.76 -23.93 55.61
CA LYS A 14 -0.41 -22.50 55.55
C LYS A 14 0.97 -22.29 54.93
N ASP A 15 1.98 -23.05 55.36
CA ASP A 15 3.34 -22.92 54.83
C ASP A 15 3.41 -23.30 53.34
N VAL A 16 2.65 -24.32 52.90
CA VAL A 16 2.56 -24.70 51.48
C VAL A 16 1.95 -23.56 50.66
N ILE A 17 0.85 -22.96 51.13
CA ILE A 17 0.20 -21.83 50.43
C ILE A 17 1.15 -20.63 50.36
N GLU A 18 1.86 -20.32 51.45
CA GLU A 18 2.82 -19.21 51.49
C GLU A 18 3.97 -19.42 50.49
N GLN A 19 4.54 -20.63 50.42
CA GLN A 19 5.55 -20.97 49.43
C GLN A 19 5.03 -20.86 47.99
N LYS A 20 3.80 -21.31 47.73
CA LYS A 20 3.20 -21.19 46.39
C LYS A 20 2.93 -19.75 46.01
N ILE A 21 2.50 -18.90 46.95
CA ILE A 21 2.34 -17.45 46.73
C ILE A 21 3.69 -16.80 46.41
N GLU A 22 4.77 -17.18 47.09
CA GLU A 22 6.10 -16.63 46.80
C GLU A 22 6.60 -17.07 45.41
N ARG A 23 6.36 -18.33 45.04
CA ARG A 23 6.62 -18.81 43.68
C ARG A 23 5.78 -18.08 42.64
N LEU A 24 4.54 -17.72 42.97
CA LEU A 24 3.65 -16.99 42.06
C LEU A 24 4.21 -15.61 41.70
N LYS A 25 4.83 -14.91 42.66
CA LYS A 25 5.45 -13.59 42.43
C LYS A 25 6.60 -13.63 41.41
N SER A 26 7.26 -14.78 41.29
CA SER A 26 8.39 -15.00 40.36
C SER A 26 8.02 -15.86 39.14
N ALA A 27 6.76 -16.31 39.05
CA ALA A 27 6.30 -17.16 37.97
C ALA A 27 6.20 -16.40 36.64
N ASP A 28 6.52 -17.11 35.55
CA ASP A 28 6.31 -16.62 34.20
C ASP A 28 4.79 -16.45 33.91
N PRO A 29 4.39 -15.51 33.03
CA PRO A 29 3.00 -15.32 32.64
C PRO A 29 2.26 -16.59 32.18
N GLY A 30 2.93 -17.53 31.50
CA GLY A 30 2.33 -18.77 31.02
C GLY A 30 1.94 -19.76 32.13
N SER A 31 2.73 -19.82 33.20
CA SER A 31 2.53 -20.69 34.38
C SER A 31 1.78 -20.01 35.53
N ARG A 32 1.62 -18.69 35.49
CA ARG A 32 0.99 -17.89 36.55
C ARG A 32 -0.48 -18.26 36.78
N ASN A 33 -1.25 -18.48 35.71
CA ASN A 33 -2.67 -18.80 35.81
C ASN A 33 -2.95 -20.19 36.40
N SER A 34 -2.13 -21.19 36.06
CA SER A 34 -2.25 -22.53 36.66
C SER A 34 -1.89 -22.49 38.14
N LEU A 35 -0.83 -21.77 38.51
CA LEU A 35 -0.44 -21.57 39.90
C LEU A 35 -1.53 -20.84 40.71
N ILE A 36 -2.16 -19.81 40.15
CA ILE A 36 -3.30 -19.12 40.80
C ILE A 36 -4.46 -20.10 41.03
N SER A 37 -4.78 -20.94 40.05
CA SER A 37 -5.85 -21.94 40.20
C SER A 37 -5.54 -22.96 41.29
N GLU A 38 -4.30 -23.47 41.34
CA GLU A 38 -3.85 -24.38 42.40
C GLU A 38 -3.93 -23.73 43.78
N ILE A 39 -3.44 -22.49 43.91
CA ILE A 39 -3.47 -21.78 45.20
C ILE A 39 -4.90 -21.51 45.65
N ASN A 40 -5.82 -21.16 44.73
CA ASN A 40 -7.23 -20.98 45.08
C ASN A 40 -7.87 -22.27 45.60
N GLN A 41 -7.55 -23.41 45.00
CA GLN A 41 -8.01 -24.71 45.48
C GLN A 41 -7.47 -25.03 46.87
N ASP A 42 -6.18 -24.80 47.11
CA ASP A 42 -5.56 -24.99 48.43
C ASP A 42 -6.17 -24.03 49.47
N LEU A 43 -6.43 -22.78 49.09
CA LEU A 43 -7.02 -21.76 49.97
C LEU A 43 -8.48 -22.09 50.33
N ASP A 44 -9.26 -22.65 49.40
CA ASP A 44 -10.60 -23.14 49.70
C ASP A 44 -10.58 -24.35 50.64
N ASN A 45 -9.63 -25.26 50.47
CA ASN A 45 -9.41 -26.38 51.39
C ASN A 45 -8.99 -25.89 52.79
N PHE A 46 -8.03 -24.97 52.86
CA PHE A 46 -7.57 -24.32 54.09
C PHE A 46 -8.72 -23.60 54.81
N ARG A 47 -9.56 -22.86 54.08
CA ARG A 47 -10.76 -22.22 54.63
C ARG A 47 -11.76 -23.23 55.19
N ASN A 48 -11.92 -24.38 54.53
CA ASN A 48 -12.79 -25.45 55.03
C ASN A 48 -12.23 -26.09 56.30
N GLU A 49 -10.93 -26.29 56.40
CA GLU A 49 -10.25 -26.78 57.60
C GLU A 49 -10.37 -25.79 58.78
N ILE A 50 -10.20 -24.49 58.54
CA ILE A 50 -10.44 -23.43 59.54
C ILE A 50 -11.89 -23.49 60.06
N LYS A 51 -12.86 -23.67 59.16
CA LYS A 51 -14.27 -23.81 59.55
C LYS A 51 -14.49 -25.06 60.41
N GLN A 52 -13.83 -26.18 60.10
CA GLN A 52 -13.87 -27.39 60.92
C GLN A 52 -13.29 -27.13 62.31
N LEU A 53 -12.12 -26.50 62.41
CA LEU A 53 -11.50 -26.13 63.69
C LEU A 53 -12.42 -25.23 64.52
N SER A 54 -12.95 -24.16 63.91
CA SER A 54 -13.92 -23.24 64.51
C SER A 54 -15.17 -23.97 65.03
N ASN A 55 -15.75 -24.87 64.24
CA ASN A 55 -16.95 -25.61 64.64
C ASN A 55 -16.67 -26.58 65.79
N ARG A 56 -15.51 -27.25 65.79
CA ARG A 56 -15.09 -28.11 66.91
C ARG A 56 -14.85 -27.29 68.18
N LEU A 57 -14.21 -26.12 68.05
CA LEU A 57 -13.97 -25.20 69.16
C LEU A 57 -15.28 -24.79 69.85
N LYS A 58 -16.36 -24.52 69.10
CA LYS A 58 -17.66 -24.15 69.69
C LYS A 58 -18.18 -25.18 70.70
N THR A 59 -17.99 -26.47 70.41
CA THR A 59 -18.43 -27.59 71.25
C THR A 59 -17.38 -28.07 72.26
N ALA A 60 -16.17 -27.51 72.23
CA ALA A 60 -15.06 -27.93 73.10
C ALA A 60 -15.18 -27.40 74.55
N PRO A 61 -14.50 -28.03 75.52
CA PRO A 61 -14.31 -27.50 76.86
C PRO A 61 -13.67 -26.10 76.85
N GLN A 62 -13.89 -25.31 77.90
CA GLN A 62 -13.41 -23.93 77.98
C GLN A 62 -11.88 -23.81 77.96
N SER A 63 -11.16 -24.79 78.49
CA SER A 63 -9.69 -24.88 78.43
C SER A 63 -9.18 -24.89 76.99
N ASP A 64 -9.76 -25.77 76.17
CA ASP A 64 -9.34 -25.98 74.79
C ASP A 64 -9.73 -24.79 73.92
N LYS A 65 -10.88 -24.18 74.22
CA LYS A 65 -11.32 -22.93 73.59
C LYS A 65 -10.30 -21.82 73.78
N GLN A 66 -9.80 -21.62 75.00
CA GLN A 66 -8.80 -20.61 75.29
C GLN A 66 -7.46 -20.94 74.64
N PHE A 67 -7.07 -22.21 74.68
CA PHE A 67 -5.80 -22.68 74.12
C PHE A 67 -5.72 -22.49 72.58
N TYR A 68 -6.75 -22.90 71.84
CA TYR A 68 -6.74 -22.87 70.37
C TYR A 68 -7.40 -21.61 69.76
N SER A 69 -7.92 -20.69 70.58
CA SER A 69 -8.53 -19.44 70.13
C SER A 69 -7.55 -18.58 69.34
N GLU A 70 -6.30 -18.49 69.82
CA GLU A 70 -5.25 -17.72 69.20
C GLU A 70 -4.85 -18.31 67.83
N ASP A 71 -4.66 -19.63 67.76
CA ASP A 71 -4.36 -20.33 66.51
C ASP A 71 -5.46 -20.14 65.47
N LEU A 72 -6.73 -20.26 65.88
CA LEU A 72 -7.86 -20.03 64.99
C LEU A 72 -7.84 -18.60 64.43
N SER A 73 -7.56 -17.59 65.27
CA SER A 73 -7.43 -16.21 64.83
C SER A 73 -6.25 -16.03 63.86
N ASN A 74 -5.11 -16.66 64.15
CA ASN A 74 -3.92 -16.62 63.30
C ASN A 74 -4.20 -17.24 61.92
N PHE A 75 -4.87 -18.38 61.84
CA PHE A 75 -5.24 -19.00 60.58
C PHE A 75 -6.26 -18.17 59.78
N GLN A 76 -7.25 -17.56 60.45
CA GLN A 76 -8.18 -16.64 59.80
C GLN A 76 -7.48 -15.39 59.24
N ASN A 77 -6.51 -14.84 59.98
CA ASN A 77 -5.70 -13.72 59.52
C ASN A 77 -4.81 -14.11 58.33
N ALA A 78 -4.23 -15.31 58.35
CA ALA A 78 -3.44 -15.84 57.23
C ALA A 78 -4.29 -16.03 55.98
N GLU A 79 -5.48 -16.62 56.10
CA GLU A 79 -6.42 -16.80 54.97
C GLU A 79 -6.79 -15.47 54.31
N ASN A 80 -7.09 -14.45 55.11
CA ASN A 80 -7.38 -13.11 54.60
C ASN A 80 -6.19 -12.49 53.85
N LYS A 81 -4.97 -12.63 54.40
CA LYS A 81 -3.74 -12.15 53.74
C LYS A 81 -3.49 -12.86 52.42
N PHE A 82 -3.61 -14.19 52.38
CA PHE A 82 -3.41 -14.99 51.18
C PHE A 82 -4.45 -14.63 50.09
N SER A 83 -5.71 -14.46 50.48
CA SER A 83 -6.78 -14.06 49.57
C SER A 83 -6.55 -12.68 48.95
N GLN A 84 -6.05 -11.72 49.73
CA GLN A 84 -5.69 -10.39 49.22
C GLN A 84 -4.50 -10.43 48.27
N GLU A 85 -3.44 -11.18 48.61
CA GLU A 85 -2.27 -11.29 47.76
C GLU A 85 -2.60 -11.97 46.43
N ILE A 86 -3.40 -13.04 46.44
CA ILE A 86 -3.84 -13.70 45.21
C ILE A 86 -4.65 -12.76 44.33
N LYS A 87 -5.59 -12.00 44.89
CA LYS A 87 -6.35 -10.99 44.11
C LYS A 87 -5.43 -9.98 43.44
N LYS A 88 -4.41 -9.50 44.16
CA LYS A 88 -3.42 -8.57 43.62
C LYS A 88 -2.65 -9.20 42.45
N GLN A 89 -2.21 -10.44 42.60
CA GLN A 89 -1.47 -11.16 41.55
C GLN A 89 -2.33 -11.45 40.32
N THR A 90 -3.63 -11.76 40.49
CA THR A 90 -4.57 -11.93 39.38
C THR A 90 -4.72 -10.64 38.57
N ILE A 91 -4.87 -9.49 39.24
CA ILE A 91 -4.98 -8.19 38.55
C ILE A 91 -3.71 -7.88 37.73
N ILE A 92 -2.54 -8.19 38.29
CA ILE A 92 -1.26 -8.03 37.58
C ILE A 92 -1.19 -8.95 36.36
N ALA A 93 -1.59 -10.22 36.51
CA ALA A 93 -1.59 -11.19 35.41
C ALA A 93 -2.51 -10.74 34.25
N ASP A 94 -3.70 -10.22 34.57
CA ASP A 94 -4.63 -9.70 33.56
C ASP A 94 -4.08 -8.44 32.86
N ALA A 95 -3.43 -7.55 33.60
CA ALA A 95 -2.79 -6.36 33.04
C ALA A 95 -1.64 -6.73 32.08
N ASP A 96 -0.79 -7.68 32.45
CA ASP A 96 0.31 -8.18 31.60
C ASP A 96 -0.23 -8.79 30.30
N LYS A 97 -1.31 -9.59 30.39
CA LYS A 97 -1.96 -10.19 29.21
C LYS A 97 -2.46 -9.13 28.24
N ASN A 98 -3.18 -8.12 28.75
CA ASN A 98 -3.69 -7.04 27.91
C ASN A 98 -2.56 -6.25 27.26
N ARG A 99 -1.48 -5.98 28.02
CA ARG A 99 -0.31 -5.29 27.49
C ARG A 99 0.37 -6.08 26.36
N MET A 100 0.59 -7.38 26.53
CA MET A 100 1.16 -8.23 25.48
C MET A 100 0.29 -8.23 24.21
N GLN A 101 -1.04 -8.26 24.35
CA GLN A 101 -1.95 -8.20 23.21
C GLN A 101 -1.87 -6.86 22.46
N HIS A 102 -1.74 -5.74 23.19
CA HIS A 102 -1.53 -4.43 22.59
C HIS A 102 -0.17 -4.32 21.89
N GLU A 103 0.90 -4.85 22.49
CA GLU A 103 2.24 -4.85 21.89
C GLU A 103 2.28 -5.68 20.60
N GLN A 104 1.61 -6.83 20.56
CA GLN A 104 1.48 -7.65 19.35
C GLN A 104 0.71 -6.92 18.24
N SER A 105 -0.42 -6.29 18.57
CA SER A 105 -1.20 -5.50 17.62
C SER A 105 -0.40 -4.33 17.05
N ASN A 106 0.32 -3.59 17.91
CA ASN A 106 1.18 -2.50 17.47
C ASN A 106 2.32 -2.96 16.58
N THR A 107 2.92 -4.12 16.88
CA THR A 107 3.98 -4.71 16.05
C THR A 107 3.45 -5.05 14.65
N GLN A 108 2.25 -5.63 14.57
CA GLN A 108 1.60 -5.93 13.29
C GLN A 108 1.28 -4.66 12.48
N LEU A 109 0.70 -3.65 13.14
CA LEU A 109 0.42 -2.35 12.51
C LEU A 109 1.71 -1.67 12.02
N SER A 110 2.78 -1.74 12.79
CA SER A 110 4.09 -1.21 12.41
C SER A 110 4.65 -1.91 11.18
N ALA A 111 4.53 -3.24 11.09
CA ALA A 111 4.97 -4.00 9.92
C ALA A 111 4.18 -3.60 8.67
N GLN A 112 2.85 -3.52 8.78
CA GLN A 112 1.98 -3.07 7.68
C GLN A 112 2.30 -1.64 7.24
N ALA A 113 2.60 -0.74 8.18
CA ALA A 113 3.00 0.63 7.85
C ALA A 113 4.33 0.66 7.06
N CYS A 114 5.30 -0.19 7.41
CA CYS A 114 6.55 -0.31 6.66
C CYS A 114 6.30 -0.83 5.24
N ASP A 115 5.49 -1.89 5.09
CA ASP A 115 5.15 -2.45 3.78
C ASP A 115 4.46 -1.40 2.87
N ASN A 116 3.55 -0.61 3.44
CA ASN A 116 2.88 0.48 2.72
C ASN A 116 3.85 1.59 2.31
N LEU A 117 4.82 1.93 3.16
CA LEU A 117 5.85 2.92 2.84
C LEU A 117 6.77 2.43 1.72
N ASP A 118 7.19 1.17 1.77
CA ASP A 118 8.00 0.56 0.73
C ASP A 118 7.26 0.53 -0.62
N GLU A 119 5.97 0.20 -0.61
CA GLU A 119 5.14 0.26 -1.81
C GLU A 119 4.98 1.69 -2.34
N ALA A 120 4.79 2.67 -1.46
CA ALA A 120 4.72 4.09 -1.84
C ALA A 120 6.04 4.57 -2.46
N ILE A 121 7.19 4.18 -1.91
CA ILE A 121 8.51 4.49 -2.47
C ILE A 121 8.67 3.83 -3.84
N ARG A 122 8.29 2.56 -3.98
CA ARG A 122 8.34 1.82 -5.25
C ARG A 122 7.48 2.49 -6.33
N LEU A 123 6.26 2.90 -5.97
CA LEU A 123 5.37 3.61 -6.87
C LEU A 123 5.91 4.99 -7.24
N GLY A 124 6.51 5.70 -6.29
CA GLY A 124 7.19 6.98 -6.52
C GLY A 124 8.31 6.84 -7.55
N ASN A 125 9.16 5.82 -7.43
CA ASN A 125 10.24 5.55 -8.38
C ASN A 125 9.69 5.24 -9.78
N LYS A 126 8.68 4.39 -9.91
CA LYS A 126 8.03 4.10 -11.20
C LYS A 126 7.41 5.34 -11.84
N THR A 127 6.79 6.21 -11.03
CA THR A 127 6.24 7.48 -11.50
C THR A 127 7.35 8.37 -12.06
N ASN A 128 8.48 8.47 -11.35
CA ASN A 128 9.64 9.24 -11.81
C ASN A 128 10.22 8.70 -13.13
N ASP A 129 10.35 7.37 -13.25
CA ASP A 129 10.82 6.72 -14.48
C ASP A 129 9.86 6.99 -15.66
N THR A 130 8.55 6.90 -15.40
CA THR A 130 7.52 7.19 -16.40
C THR A 130 7.57 8.65 -16.84
N MET A 131 7.79 9.58 -15.90
CA MET A 131 7.97 11.00 -16.22
C MET A 131 9.22 11.24 -17.06
N ALA A 132 10.35 10.59 -16.74
CA ALA A 132 11.58 10.69 -17.51
C ALA A 132 11.39 10.17 -18.95
N GLN A 133 10.73 9.02 -19.11
CA GLN A 133 10.37 8.46 -20.42
C GLN A 133 9.45 9.40 -21.20
N THR A 134 8.41 9.93 -20.55
CA THR A 134 7.49 10.89 -21.17
C THR A 134 8.22 12.14 -21.65
N SER A 135 9.14 12.67 -20.82
CA SER A 135 9.97 13.81 -21.19
C SER A 135 10.87 13.52 -22.39
N ALA A 136 11.46 12.32 -22.47
CA ALA A 136 12.27 11.91 -23.60
C ALA A 136 11.44 11.80 -24.88
N THR A 137 10.25 11.19 -24.82
CA THR A 137 9.32 11.11 -25.96
C THR A 137 8.89 12.49 -26.42
N LEU A 138 8.53 13.40 -25.50
CA LEU A 138 8.17 14.78 -25.85
C LEU A 138 9.31 15.54 -26.53
N ALA A 139 10.56 15.26 -26.16
CA ALA A 139 11.73 15.84 -26.81
C ALA A 139 11.89 15.29 -28.25
N ASP A 140 11.75 13.97 -28.45
CA ASP A 140 11.78 13.36 -29.79
C ASP A 140 10.65 13.90 -30.68
N ASP A 141 9.43 14.01 -30.14
CA ASP A 141 8.27 14.55 -30.85
C ASP A 141 8.50 16.00 -31.28
N ARG A 142 9.09 16.84 -30.42
CA ARG A 142 9.46 18.22 -30.79
C ARG A 142 10.45 18.25 -31.94
N GLN A 143 11.46 17.39 -31.92
CA GLN A 143 12.43 17.30 -33.01
C GLN A 143 11.76 16.84 -34.31
N ARG A 144 10.89 15.84 -34.26
CA ARG A 144 10.12 15.38 -35.42
C ARG A 144 9.23 16.47 -36.00
N LEU A 145 8.56 17.25 -35.16
CA LEU A 145 7.74 18.37 -35.60
C LEU A 145 8.58 19.45 -36.29
N GLN A 146 9.77 19.76 -35.79
CA GLN A 146 10.70 20.68 -36.47
C GLN A 146 11.13 20.16 -37.85
N HIS A 147 11.38 18.85 -37.97
CA HIS A 147 11.68 18.24 -39.26
C HIS A 147 10.49 18.28 -40.21
N ILE A 148 9.26 18.06 -39.71
CA ILE A 148 8.04 18.16 -40.51
C ILE A 148 7.87 19.59 -41.01
N ASP A 149 8.00 20.59 -40.15
CA ASP A 149 7.90 22.02 -40.50
C ASP A 149 8.89 22.38 -41.62
N SER A 150 10.17 22.01 -41.44
CA SER A 150 11.20 22.23 -42.47
C SER A 150 10.93 21.48 -43.78
N ASN A 151 10.30 20.30 -43.72
CA ASN A 151 9.95 19.55 -44.93
C ASN A 151 8.72 20.13 -45.63
N VAL A 152 7.73 20.62 -44.88
CA VAL A 152 6.56 21.31 -45.43
C VAL A 152 7.00 22.58 -46.16
N ASP A 153 7.88 23.39 -45.57
CA ASP A 153 8.44 24.58 -46.22
C ASP A 153 9.15 24.25 -47.55
N LYS A 154 9.91 23.15 -47.58
CA LYS A 154 10.58 22.70 -48.81
C LYS A 154 9.59 22.24 -49.86
N ILE A 155 8.55 21.49 -49.46
CA ILE A 155 7.49 21.04 -50.37
C ILE A 155 6.77 22.25 -50.96
N ASP A 156 6.45 23.27 -50.15
CA ASP A 156 5.81 24.49 -50.63
C ASP A 156 6.70 25.25 -51.62
N GLN A 157 8.00 25.37 -51.34
CA GLN A 157 8.96 25.96 -52.29
C GLN A 157 9.10 25.16 -53.59
N GLU A 158 9.13 23.83 -53.53
CA GLU A 158 9.19 22.97 -54.70
C GLU A 158 7.89 23.01 -55.51
N ALA A 159 6.74 23.08 -54.83
CA ALA A 159 5.44 23.26 -55.46
C ALA A 159 5.33 24.62 -56.17
N GLU A 160 5.83 25.70 -55.55
CA GLU A 160 5.89 27.03 -56.16
C GLU A 160 6.80 27.04 -57.40
N LYS A 161 8.00 26.45 -57.30
CA LYS A 161 8.91 26.27 -58.45
C LYS A 161 8.27 25.44 -59.55
N GLY A 162 7.58 24.35 -59.20
CA GLY A 162 6.85 23.49 -60.11
C GLY A 162 5.75 24.25 -60.84
N ASN A 163 4.97 25.06 -60.13
CA ASN A 163 3.92 25.90 -60.69
C ASN A 163 4.49 26.95 -61.66
N ASN A 164 5.56 27.66 -61.27
CA ASN A 164 6.21 28.64 -62.14
C ASN A 164 6.79 28.00 -63.40
N THR A 165 7.41 26.82 -63.26
CA THR A 165 7.95 26.06 -64.39
C THR A 165 6.82 25.59 -65.33
N ALA A 166 5.71 25.10 -64.77
CA ALA A 166 4.54 24.70 -65.55
C ALA A 166 3.93 25.88 -66.31
N LEU A 167 3.83 27.06 -65.67
CA LEU A 167 3.38 28.29 -66.34
C LEU A 167 4.30 28.69 -67.49
N ASP A 168 5.62 28.59 -67.32
CA ASP A 168 6.58 28.90 -68.39
C ASP A 168 6.53 27.90 -69.53
N MET A 169 6.34 26.61 -69.24
CA MET A 169 6.09 25.59 -70.27
C MET A 169 4.78 25.86 -71.02
N LEU A 170 3.72 26.24 -70.32
CA LEU A 170 2.42 26.57 -70.92
C LEU A 170 2.52 27.81 -71.82
N LYS A 171 3.24 28.85 -71.38
CA LYS A 171 3.53 30.03 -72.20
C LYS A 171 4.28 29.66 -73.48
N ARG A 172 5.34 28.85 -73.38
CA ARG A 172 6.11 28.39 -74.55
C ARG A 172 5.25 27.60 -75.53
N GLN A 173 4.41 26.69 -75.02
CA GLN A 173 3.51 25.88 -75.86
C GLN A 173 2.46 26.75 -76.56
N CYS A 174 1.87 27.71 -75.86
CA CYS A 174 0.92 28.66 -76.42
C CYS A 174 1.57 29.54 -77.50
N PHE A 175 2.77 30.07 -77.24
CA PHE A 175 3.48 30.92 -78.20
C PHE A 175 3.89 30.16 -79.46
N ASN A 176 4.39 28.92 -79.32
CA ASN A 176 4.67 28.05 -80.47
C ASN A 176 3.40 27.75 -81.26
N GLY A 177 2.27 27.53 -80.59
CA GLY A 177 0.97 27.39 -81.23
C GLY A 177 0.57 28.61 -82.05
N CYS A 178 0.70 29.82 -81.49
CA CYS A 178 0.42 31.08 -82.18
C CYS A 178 1.36 31.31 -83.38
N ILE A 179 2.66 31.03 -83.24
CA ILE A 179 3.61 31.13 -84.36
C ILE A 179 3.23 30.18 -85.49
N MET A 180 2.88 28.93 -85.17
CA MET A 180 2.50 27.94 -86.17
C MET A 180 1.27 28.39 -86.96
N TRP A 181 0.23 28.88 -86.28
CA TRP A 181 -0.94 29.48 -86.93
C TRP A 181 -0.61 30.69 -87.80
N THR A 182 0.30 31.55 -87.34
CA THR A 182 0.76 32.71 -88.12
C THR A 182 1.44 32.28 -89.42
N ILE A 183 2.28 31.24 -89.38
CA ILE A 183 2.92 30.66 -90.56
C ILE A 183 1.88 30.12 -91.54
N VAL A 184 0.86 29.40 -91.05
CA VAL A 184 -0.22 28.84 -91.88
C VAL A 184 -0.98 29.96 -92.62
N VAL A 185 -1.32 31.06 -91.95
CA VAL A 185 -2.01 32.21 -92.56
C VAL A 185 -1.13 32.86 -93.65
N LEU A 186 0.16 33.05 -93.36
CA LEU A 186 1.10 33.69 -94.28
C LEU A 186 1.28 32.87 -95.57
N LEU A 187 1.39 31.55 -95.46
CA LEU A 187 1.41 30.65 -96.61
C LEU A 187 0.11 30.70 -97.42
N GLY A 188 -1.05 30.80 -96.75
CA GLY A 188 -2.34 30.99 -97.42
C GLY A 188 -2.40 32.27 -98.25
N ILE A 189 -1.89 33.38 -97.71
CA ILE A 189 -1.81 34.66 -98.45
C ILE A 189 -0.89 34.52 -99.68
N ILE A 190 0.30 33.93 -99.51
CA ILE A 190 1.23 33.69 -100.63
C ILE A 190 0.57 32.83 -101.70
N PHE A 191 -0.18 31.80 -101.31
CA PHE A 191 -0.90 30.93 -102.23
C PHE A 191 -1.96 31.69 -103.04
N ILE A 192 -2.74 32.55 -102.38
CA ILE A 192 -3.74 33.41 -103.05
C ILE A 192 -3.05 34.37 -104.04
N ILE A 193 -1.96 35.02 -103.63
CA ILE A 193 -1.18 35.91 -104.50
C ILE A 193 -0.64 35.14 -105.72
N SER A 194 -0.13 33.91 -105.51
CA SER A 194 0.35 33.04 -106.58
C SER A 194 -0.75 32.72 -107.59
N ILE A 195 -1.97 32.41 -107.12
CA ILE A 195 -3.13 32.18 -108.00
C ILE A 195 -3.49 33.44 -108.79
N ILE A 196 -3.53 34.62 -108.16
CA ILE A 196 -3.84 35.88 -108.84
C ILE A 196 -2.80 36.18 -109.93
N ILE A 197 -1.51 36.02 -109.64
CA ILE A 197 -0.44 36.23 -110.61
C ILE A 197 -0.57 35.25 -111.78
N GLN A 198 -0.87 33.97 -111.51
CA GLN A 198 -1.11 32.98 -112.58
C GLN A 198 -2.34 33.33 -113.42
N ALA A 199 -3.42 33.80 -112.81
CA ALA A 199 -4.63 34.23 -113.51
C ALA A 199 -4.37 35.46 -114.40
N VAL A 200 -3.63 36.46 -113.92
CA VAL A 200 -3.22 37.63 -114.71
C VAL A 200 -2.30 37.23 -115.86
N ARG A 201 -1.32 36.34 -115.63
CA ARG A 201 -0.46 35.81 -116.71
C ARG A 201 -1.24 35.06 -117.77
N ARG A 202 -2.26 34.28 -117.41
CA ARG A 202 -3.15 33.62 -118.37
C ARG A 202 -3.96 34.63 -119.18
N LYS A 203 -4.43 35.71 -118.55
CA LYS A 203 -5.19 36.77 -119.23
C LYS A 203 -4.33 37.54 -120.25
N ASN A 204 -3.06 37.79 -119.94
CA ASN A 204 -2.12 38.43 -120.88
C ASN A 204 -1.65 37.54 -122.04
N LYS A 205 -1.82 36.21 -121.96
CA LYS A 205 -1.55 35.30 -123.10
C LYS A 205 -2.72 35.19 -124.09
N ASN A 206 -3.90 35.68 -123.71
CA ASN A 206 -5.12 35.63 -124.53
C ASN A 206 -5.51 37.01 -125.12
N LYS A 207 -4.58 37.97 -125.12
CA LYS A 207 -4.65 39.23 -125.88
C LYS A 207 -3.56 39.20 -126.94
#